data_AF-A0A382NB45-F1
#
_entry.id   AF-A0A382NB45-F1
#
_cell.length_a   1.000
_cell.length_b   1.000
_cell.length_c   1.000
_cell.angle_alpha   90.00
_cell.angle_beta   90.00
_cell.angle_gamma   90.00
#
_symmetry.space_group_name_H-M   'P 1'
#
loop_
_entity.id
_entity.type
_entity.pdbx_description
1 polymer ?
#
loop_
_entity_poly.entity_id
_entity_poly.type
_entity_poly.pdbx_seq_one_letter_code
_entity_poly.pdbx_strand_id
1 'polypeptide(L)'
;MAHVRQSRDEALARLRSAQRFGGCTRAALLGGAVRAPLLAAMIDPETARRCFGIRGTDLQKRWARLVGLAGARPASLGFVQVDGTLGLLGKQLHTDQATLSRNLRTWERRDRPPALVEATRGKKPTVLVQIPSLTAWLLWVADAQAIVHRGHQGFICTDTIRQVAVTLISRGLRPPPEKALLPLDAQRMIRLAEKV
;
A
#
# COMPACT_ATOMS: atom_id res chain seq x y z
N MET A 1 19.94 -0.93 6.45
CA MET A 1 18.75 -1.36 7.22
C MET A 1 17.56 -0.58 6.69
N ALA A 2 16.40 -1.20 6.51
CA ALA A 2 15.20 -0.47 6.11
C ALA A 2 14.74 0.43 7.27
N HIS A 3 14.61 1.74 7.03
CA HIS A 3 14.12 2.71 8.01
C HIS A 3 12.58 2.74 8.00
N VAL A 4 11.95 1.61 8.33
CA VAL A 4 10.50 1.42 8.20
C VAL A 4 9.73 2.39 9.11
N ARG A 5 10.24 2.63 10.32
CA ARG A 5 9.64 3.59 11.26
C ARG A 5 9.67 5.02 10.71
N GLN A 6 10.82 5.46 10.21
CA GLN A 6 10.95 6.79 9.58
C GLN A 6 10.01 6.91 8.38
N SER A 7 9.96 5.90 7.51
CA SER A 7 9.06 5.88 6.35
C SER A 7 7.59 6.02 6.76
N ARG A 8 7.20 5.42 7.90
CA ARG A 8 5.84 5.58 8.44
C ARG A 8 5.55 7.01 8.89
N ASP A 9 6.49 7.64 9.58
CA ASP A 9 6.31 9.01 10.07
C ASP A 9 6.19 10.00 8.90
N GLU A 10 7.01 9.82 7.87
CA GLU A 10 6.94 10.55 6.60
C GLU A 10 5.61 10.33 5.87
N ALA A 11 5.15 9.07 5.77
CA ALA A 11 3.86 8.74 5.15
C ALA A 11 2.69 9.39 5.89
N LEU A 12 2.69 9.35 7.23
CA LEU A 12 1.68 10.00 8.06
C LEU A 12 1.73 11.52 7.91
N ALA A 13 2.92 12.11 7.80
CA ALA A 13 3.09 13.54 7.54
C ALA A 13 2.52 13.94 6.17
N ARG A 14 2.81 13.18 5.13
CA ARG A 14 2.28 13.39 3.78
C ARG A 14 0.75 13.27 3.76
N LEU A 15 0.17 12.26 4.41
CA LEU A 15 -1.29 12.15 4.53
C LEU A 15 -1.89 13.38 5.23
N ARG A 16 -1.28 13.86 6.33
CA ARG A 16 -1.75 15.09 7.00
C ARG A 16 -1.65 16.31 6.08
N SER A 17 -0.61 16.41 5.26
CA SER A 17 -0.47 17.48 4.26
C SER A 17 -1.59 17.43 3.22
N ALA A 18 -1.90 16.24 2.70
CA ALA A 18 -3.00 16.05 1.74
C ALA A 18 -4.36 16.47 2.35
N GLN A 19 -4.62 16.10 3.61
CA GLN A 19 -5.83 16.54 4.32
C GLN A 19 -5.95 18.05 4.42
N ARG A 20 -4.86 18.73 4.80
CA ARG A 20 -4.82 20.20 4.92
C ARG A 20 -5.03 20.86 3.58
N PHE A 21 -4.35 20.37 2.54
CA PHE A 21 -4.48 20.89 1.18
C PHE A 21 -5.92 20.77 0.66
N GLY A 22 -6.49 19.57 0.74
CA GLY A 22 -7.85 19.29 0.27
C GLY A 22 -8.96 19.79 1.18
N GLY A 23 -8.64 20.34 2.37
CA GLY A 23 -9.65 20.80 3.33
C GLY A 23 -10.61 19.70 3.81
N CYS A 24 -10.15 18.45 3.89
CA CYS A 24 -11.02 17.28 4.10
C CYS A 24 -10.47 16.27 5.13
N THR A 25 -11.29 15.27 5.48
CA THR A 25 -10.93 14.22 6.45
C THR A 25 -10.09 13.11 5.82
N ARG A 26 -9.38 12.31 6.64
CA ARG A 26 -8.69 11.09 6.14
C ARG A 26 -9.65 10.11 5.48
N ALA A 27 -10.89 10.04 5.96
CA ALA A 27 -11.91 9.16 5.40
C ALA A 27 -12.37 9.65 4.01
N ALA A 28 -12.36 10.95 3.76
CA ALA A 28 -12.64 11.50 2.44
C ALA A 28 -11.52 11.18 1.43
N LEU A 29 -10.27 11.17 1.87
CA LEU A 29 -9.12 10.83 1.01
C LEU A 29 -8.94 9.32 0.80
N LEU A 30 -9.09 8.54 1.86
CA LEU A 30 -8.75 7.11 1.90
C LEU A 30 -9.83 6.30 2.63
N GLY A 31 -11.11 6.58 2.34
CA GLY A 31 -12.23 5.82 2.87
C GLY A 31 -12.24 4.36 2.43
N GLY A 32 -13.20 3.58 2.93
CA GLY A 32 -13.36 2.16 2.55
C GLY A 32 -13.51 1.98 1.03
N ALA A 33 -14.40 2.77 0.40
CA ALA A 33 -14.66 2.72 -1.04
C ALA A 33 -13.43 3.08 -1.90
N VAL A 34 -12.55 3.97 -1.41
CA VAL A 34 -11.31 4.33 -2.10
C VAL A 34 -10.26 3.23 -1.97
N ARG A 35 -10.11 2.65 -0.79
CA ARG A 35 -9.04 1.67 -0.52
C ARG A 35 -9.37 0.27 -1.01
N ALA A 36 -10.62 -0.17 -0.91
CA ALA A 36 -11.00 -1.55 -1.21
C ALA A 36 -10.57 -2.00 -2.63
N PRO A 37 -10.73 -1.20 -3.70
CA PRO A 37 -10.26 -1.57 -5.03
C PRO A 37 -8.73 -1.75 -5.12
N LEU A 38 -7.95 -0.90 -4.43
CA LEU A 38 -6.49 -0.99 -4.41
C LEU A 38 -6.02 -2.27 -3.70
N LEU A 39 -6.66 -2.58 -2.55
CA LEU A 39 -6.36 -3.80 -1.82
C LEU A 39 -6.73 -5.04 -2.64
N ALA A 40 -7.92 -5.04 -3.26
CA ALA A 40 -8.37 -6.12 -4.13
C ALA A 40 -7.38 -6.38 -5.28
N ALA A 41 -6.91 -5.32 -5.95
CA ALA A 41 -5.92 -5.42 -7.02
C ALA A 41 -4.59 -6.02 -6.53
N MET A 42 -4.13 -5.70 -5.31
CA MET A 42 -2.88 -6.26 -4.77
C MET A 42 -2.97 -7.72 -4.33
N ILE A 43 -4.16 -8.16 -3.91
CA ILE A 43 -4.38 -9.54 -3.42
C ILE A 43 -4.91 -10.48 -4.48
N ASP A 44 -5.28 -9.95 -5.65
CA ASP A 44 -5.59 -10.76 -6.83
C ASP A 44 -4.50 -11.83 -7.03
N PRO A 45 -4.85 -13.13 -7.13
CA PRO A 45 -3.87 -14.20 -7.17
C PRO A 45 -2.82 -14.05 -8.28
N GLU A 46 -3.23 -13.51 -9.43
CA GLU A 46 -2.32 -13.36 -10.56
C GLU A 46 -1.37 -12.18 -10.35
N THR A 47 -1.89 -11.07 -9.85
CA THR A 47 -1.09 -9.91 -9.45
C THR A 47 -0.11 -10.28 -8.32
N ALA A 48 -0.57 -10.97 -7.29
CA ALA A 48 0.25 -11.49 -6.19
C ALA A 48 1.41 -12.37 -6.70
N ARG A 49 1.11 -13.26 -7.66
CA ARG A 49 2.09 -14.16 -8.26
C ARG A 49 3.10 -13.43 -9.15
N ARG A 50 2.62 -12.62 -10.11
CA ARG A 50 3.46 -11.97 -11.13
C ARG A 50 4.25 -10.80 -10.56
N CYS A 51 3.59 -9.92 -9.82
CA CYS A 51 4.15 -8.62 -9.42
C CYS A 51 4.88 -8.69 -8.07
N PHE A 52 4.39 -9.54 -7.16
CA PHE A 52 4.92 -9.66 -5.80
C PHE A 52 5.62 -11.00 -5.55
N GLY A 53 5.70 -11.89 -6.55
CA GLY A 53 6.35 -13.20 -6.45
C GLY A 53 5.79 -14.07 -5.32
N ILE A 54 4.51 -13.94 -5.02
CA ILE A 54 3.78 -14.67 -3.98
C ILE A 54 3.17 -15.92 -4.63
N ARG A 55 3.91 -17.04 -4.54
CA ARG A 55 3.53 -18.33 -5.14
C ARG A 55 2.98 -19.28 -4.08
N GLY A 56 1.93 -20.01 -4.45
CA GLY A 56 1.28 -21.02 -3.59
C GLY A 56 0.13 -20.45 -2.74
N THR A 57 -0.92 -21.25 -2.60
CA THR A 57 -2.21 -20.84 -2.01
C THR A 57 -2.07 -20.30 -0.59
N ASP A 58 -1.29 -20.95 0.27
CA ASP A 58 -1.12 -20.49 1.66
C ASP A 58 -0.28 -19.22 1.78
N LEU A 59 0.68 -19.03 0.88
CA LEU A 59 1.44 -17.77 0.83
C LEU A 59 0.56 -16.63 0.32
N GLN A 60 -0.30 -16.89 -0.67
CA GLN A 60 -1.29 -15.92 -1.16
C GLN A 60 -2.32 -15.55 -0.10
N LYS A 61 -2.86 -16.52 0.66
CA LYS A 61 -3.77 -16.25 1.79
C LYS A 61 -3.09 -15.36 2.85
N ARG A 62 -1.82 -15.63 3.17
CA ARG A 62 -1.05 -14.82 4.13
C ARG A 62 -0.75 -13.42 3.59
N TRP A 63 -0.41 -13.31 2.31
CA TRP A 63 -0.24 -12.03 1.63
C TRP A 63 -1.53 -11.20 1.69
N ALA A 64 -2.68 -11.81 1.36
CA ALA A 64 -3.97 -11.15 1.40
C ALA A 64 -4.32 -10.62 2.80
N ARG A 65 -4.06 -11.42 3.85
CA ARG A 65 -4.23 -10.97 5.25
C ARG A 65 -3.31 -9.82 5.61
N LEU A 66 -2.04 -9.89 5.21
CA LEU A 66 -1.07 -8.83 5.48
C LEU A 66 -1.47 -7.52 4.78
N VAL A 67 -1.85 -7.57 3.50
CA VAL A 67 -2.39 -6.42 2.74
C VAL A 67 -3.65 -5.88 3.41
N GLY A 68 -4.56 -6.74 3.85
CA GLY A 68 -5.77 -6.35 4.56
C GLY A 68 -5.49 -5.59 5.86
N LEU A 69 -4.54 -6.07 6.67
CA LEU A 69 -4.11 -5.37 7.90
C LEU A 69 -3.43 -4.04 7.58
N ALA A 70 -2.51 -4.05 6.59
CA ALA A 70 -1.75 -2.89 6.14
C ALA A 70 -2.64 -1.79 5.52
N GLY A 71 -3.79 -2.19 5.00
CA GLY A 71 -4.81 -1.33 4.40
C GLY A 71 -6.07 -1.18 5.25
N ALA A 72 -6.09 -1.58 6.52
CA ALA A 72 -7.32 -1.68 7.31
C ALA A 72 -7.96 -0.32 7.61
N ARG A 73 -7.16 0.70 7.96
CA ARG A 73 -7.64 2.07 8.27
C ARG A 73 -6.94 3.14 7.40
N PRO A 74 -7.53 4.33 7.20
CA PRO A 74 -6.91 5.39 6.39
C PRO A 74 -5.47 5.72 6.83
N ALA A 75 -5.21 5.63 8.14
CA ALA A 75 -3.90 5.88 8.74
C ALA A 75 -2.95 4.65 8.73
N SER A 76 -3.42 3.47 8.29
CA SER A 76 -2.55 2.29 8.19
C SER A 76 -1.49 2.48 7.11
N LEU A 77 -1.84 3.11 5.98
CA LEU A 77 -0.90 3.53 4.92
C LEU A 77 0.08 2.45 4.43
N GLY A 78 -0.32 1.18 4.43
CA GLY A 78 0.58 0.09 4.04
C GLY A 78 1.45 -0.46 5.18
N PHE A 79 1.22 -0.02 6.42
CA PHE A 79 1.95 -0.46 7.61
C PHE A 79 1.09 -1.33 8.52
N VAL A 80 1.73 -2.32 9.13
CA VAL A 80 1.20 -3.13 10.22
C VAL A 80 2.14 -3.00 11.41
N GLN A 81 1.65 -2.44 12.51
CA GLN A 81 2.36 -2.42 13.78
C GLN A 81 1.74 -3.44 14.72
N VAL A 82 2.57 -4.25 15.35
CA VAL A 82 2.18 -5.13 16.45
C VAL A 82 3.08 -4.82 17.65
N ASP A 83 2.45 -4.49 18.78
CA ASP A 83 3.12 -4.38 20.06
C ASP A 83 3.38 -5.81 20.57
N GLY A 84 4.65 -6.15 20.74
CA GLY A 84 5.10 -7.50 21.08
C GLY A 84 6.04 -8.10 20.04
N THR A 85 5.97 -9.41 19.89
CA THR A 85 6.88 -10.20 19.05
C THR A 85 6.28 -10.53 17.69
N LEU A 86 7.14 -11.01 16.78
CA LEU A 86 6.71 -11.49 15.47
C LEU A 86 5.68 -12.64 15.56
N GLY A 87 5.68 -13.40 16.65
CA GLY A 87 4.69 -14.44 16.89
C GLY A 87 3.25 -13.91 17.01
N LEU A 88 3.04 -12.69 17.55
CA LEU A 88 1.71 -12.08 17.60
C LEU A 88 1.21 -11.69 16.20
N LEU A 89 2.10 -11.16 15.35
CA LEU A 89 1.78 -10.95 13.94
C LEU A 89 1.50 -12.28 13.24
N GLY A 90 2.26 -13.33 13.57
CA GLY A 90 2.02 -14.69 13.08
C GLY A 90 0.60 -15.17 13.37
N LYS A 91 0.10 -14.96 14.59
CA LYS A 91 -1.30 -15.30 14.97
C LYS A 91 -2.32 -14.56 14.09
N GLN A 92 -2.15 -13.27 13.86
CA GLN A 92 -3.05 -12.48 12.99
C GLN A 92 -3.03 -12.94 11.53
N LEU A 93 -1.88 -13.45 11.06
CA LEU A 93 -1.71 -13.99 9.71
C LEU A 93 -2.04 -15.49 9.60
N HIS A 94 -2.36 -16.14 10.72
CA HIS A 94 -2.49 -17.59 10.90
C HIS A 94 -1.28 -18.37 10.36
N THR A 95 -0.11 -18.07 10.89
CA THR A 95 1.14 -18.75 10.59
C THR A 95 2.02 -18.78 11.83
N ASP A 96 2.87 -19.79 11.96
CA ASP A 96 3.87 -19.81 13.03
C ASP A 96 4.96 -18.76 12.80
N GLN A 97 5.67 -18.41 13.88
CA GLN A 97 6.70 -17.38 13.87
C GLN A 97 7.89 -17.74 12.95
N ALA A 98 8.30 -19.00 12.89
CA ALA A 98 9.46 -19.43 12.12
C ALA A 98 9.18 -19.28 10.62
N THR A 99 8.01 -19.74 10.18
CA THR A 99 7.57 -19.59 8.79
C THR A 99 7.37 -18.13 8.41
N LEU A 100 6.77 -17.31 9.29
CA LEU A 100 6.63 -15.88 9.02
C LEU A 100 7.99 -15.19 8.90
N SER A 101 8.91 -15.47 9.82
CA SER A 101 10.27 -14.91 9.77
C SER A 101 10.99 -15.32 8.49
N ARG A 102 10.84 -16.56 8.02
CA ARG A 102 11.43 -17.04 6.77
C ARG A 102 10.85 -16.30 5.57
N ASN A 103 9.53 -16.17 5.51
CA ASN A 103 8.84 -15.46 4.42
C ASN A 103 9.30 -14.00 4.33
N LEU A 104 9.28 -13.27 5.45
CA LEU A 104 9.69 -11.86 5.50
C LEU A 104 11.15 -11.67 5.06
N ARG A 105 12.07 -12.52 5.54
CA ARG A 105 13.49 -12.47 5.11
C ARG A 105 13.64 -12.76 3.61
N THR A 106 12.90 -13.72 3.08
CA THR A 106 12.92 -14.05 1.65
C THR A 106 12.37 -12.89 0.81
N TRP A 107 11.36 -12.19 1.30
CA TRP A 107 10.78 -11.02 0.64
C TRP A 107 11.71 -9.81 0.68
N GLU A 108 12.32 -9.53 1.82
CA GLU A 108 13.22 -8.39 2.02
C GLU A 108 14.47 -8.43 1.12
N ARG A 109 14.93 -9.62 0.74
CA ARG A 109 16.13 -9.82 -0.10
C ARG A 109 15.91 -9.59 -1.59
N ARG A 110 14.67 -9.33 -2.03
CA ARG A 110 14.36 -9.13 -3.46
C ARG A 110 14.73 -7.71 -3.87
N ASP A 111 15.07 -7.52 -5.15
CA ASP A 111 15.31 -6.18 -5.73
C ASP A 111 14.14 -5.22 -5.46
N ARG A 112 12.91 -5.74 -5.55
CA ARG A 112 11.67 -5.05 -5.15
C ARG A 112 10.99 -5.83 -4.03
N PRO A 113 11.30 -5.51 -2.75
CA PRO A 113 10.71 -6.21 -1.62
C PRO A 113 9.19 -6.00 -1.55
N PRO A 114 8.38 -7.08 -1.53
CA PRO A 114 6.94 -6.95 -1.31
C PRO A 114 6.62 -6.53 0.13
N ALA A 115 7.50 -6.83 1.09
CA ALA A 115 7.41 -6.33 2.45
C ALA A 115 8.79 -6.05 3.05
N LEU A 116 8.85 -5.04 3.92
CA LEU A 116 10.00 -4.69 4.75
C LEU A 116 9.60 -4.84 6.21
N VAL A 117 10.54 -5.23 7.08
CA VAL A 117 10.29 -5.43 8.50
C VAL A 117 11.33 -4.72 9.35
N GLU A 118 10.86 -4.01 10.37
CA GLU A 118 11.69 -3.44 11.43
C GLU A 118 11.18 -3.98 12.77
N ALA A 119 12.07 -4.61 13.54
CA ALA A 119 11.74 -5.13 14.86
C ALA A 119 12.59 -4.41 15.92
N THR A 120 11.92 -3.74 16.86
CA THR A 120 12.56 -3.14 18.02
C THR A 120 12.54 -4.14 19.18
N ARG A 121 13.70 -4.37 19.80
CA ARG A 121 13.85 -5.19 21.02
C ARG A 121 13.90 -4.28 22.24
N GLY A 122 13.50 -4.80 23.41
CA GLY A 122 13.58 -4.07 24.68
C GLY A 122 12.34 -4.29 25.56
N LYS A 123 12.13 -3.40 26.54
CA LYS A 123 11.02 -3.49 27.50
C LYS A 123 9.63 -3.49 26.84
N LYS A 124 9.50 -2.86 25.67
CA LYS A 124 8.29 -2.86 24.83
C LYS A 124 8.69 -3.26 23.41
N PRO A 125 8.80 -4.57 23.11
CA PRO A 125 9.15 -5.00 21.77
C PRO A 125 8.05 -4.59 20.79
N THR A 126 8.43 -4.24 19.57
CA THR A 126 7.48 -3.85 18.52
C THR A 126 7.95 -4.42 17.20
N VAL A 127 7.01 -4.93 16.41
CA VAL A 127 7.25 -5.32 15.03
C VAL A 127 6.47 -4.37 14.13
N LEU A 128 7.18 -3.74 13.20
CA LEU A 128 6.60 -2.89 12.17
C LEU A 128 6.89 -3.52 10.81
N VAL A 129 5.83 -3.83 10.07
CA VAL A 129 5.92 -4.30 8.68
C VAL A 129 5.37 -3.23 7.77
N GLN A 130 6.05 -2.98 6.66
CA GLN A 130 5.60 -2.11 5.58
C GLN A 130 5.44 -2.92 4.31
N ILE A 131 4.38 -2.63 3.57
CA ILE A 131 4.23 -3.00 2.15
C ILE A 131 4.55 -1.74 1.34
N PRO A 132 5.77 -1.61 0.76
CA PRO A 132 6.20 -0.36 0.15
C PRO A 132 5.32 0.08 -1.02
N SER A 133 4.93 -0.87 -1.88
CA SER A 133 4.05 -0.59 -3.02
C SER A 133 2.68 -0.06 -2.56
N LEU A 134 2.09 -0.68 -1.52
CA LEU A 134 0.81 -0.23 -0.97
C LEU A 134 0.91 1.15 -0.35
N THR A 135 2.02 1.42 0.36
CA THR A 135 2.30 2.75 0.93
C THR A 135 2.32 3.81 -0.18
N ALA A 136 3.07 3.56 -1.25
CA ALA A 136 3.19 4.49 -2.37
C ALA A 136 1.82 4.75 -3.04
N TRP A 137 1.04 3.71 -3.30
CA TRP A 137 -0.28 3.83 -3.92
C TRP A 137 -1.30 4.56 -3.03
N LEU A 138 -1.36 4.26 -1.74
CA LEU A 138 -2.25 4.96 -0.81
C LEU A 138 -1.89 6.44 -0.68
N LEU A 139 -0.61 6.78 -0.66
CA LEU A 139 -0.17 8.18 -0.60
C LEU A 139 -0.47 8.94 -1.90
N TRP A 140 -0.24 8.32 -3.06
CA TRP A 140 -0.57 8.93 -4.35
C TRP A 140 -2.08 9.18 -4.47
N VAL A 141 -2.90 8.18 -4.13
CA VAL A 141 -4.37 8.34 -4.14
C VAL A 141 -4.81 9.42 -3.16
N ALA A 142 -4.23 9.49 -1.95
CA ALA A 142 -4.56 10.54 -1.00
C ALA A 142 -4.27 11.94 -1.55
N ASP A 143 -3.12 12.13 -2.21
CA ASP A 143 -2.77 13.42 -2.81
C ASP A 143 -3.70 13.77 -3.99
N ALA A 144 -4.00 12.81 -4.87
CA ALA A 144 -4.88 13.03 -6.01
C ALA A 144 -6.32 13.33 -5.56
N GLN A 145 -6.82 12.60 -4.56
CA GLN A 145 -8.12 12.89 -3.94
C GLN A 145 -8.16 14.27 -3.32
N ALA A 146 -7.07 14.74 -2.71
CA ALA A 146 -7.03 16.07 -2.11
C ALA A 146 -7.21 17.19 -3.15
N ILE A 147 -6.73 16.99 -4.39
CA ILE A 147 -6.96 17.93 -5.51
C ILE A 147 -8.42 17.96 -5.90
N VAL A 148 -9.07 16.79 -5.97
CA VAL A 148 -10.52 16.68 -6.23
C VAL A 148 -11.32 17.43 -5.16
N HIS A 149 -11.02 17.19 -3.87
CA HIS A 149 -11.70 17.87 -2.76
C HIS A 149 -11.44 19.38 -2.73
N ARG A 150 -10.27 19.83 -3.21
CA ARG A 150 -9.97 21.26 -3.35
C ARG A 150 -10.77 21.95 -4.47
N GLY A 151 -11.39 21.18 -5.36
CA GLY A 151 -12.20 21.69 -6.47
C GLY A 151 -11.40 22.22 -7.66
N HIS A 152 -10.13 21.83 -7.78
CA HIS A 152 -9.31 22.23 -8.93
C HIS A 152 -9.82 21.57 -10.22
N GLN A 153 -10.06 22.40 -11.24
CA GLN A 153 -10.54 21.96 -12.54
C GLN A 153 -9.40 21.46 -13.44
N GLY A 154 -9.73 20.62 -14.42
CA GLY A 154 -8.76 20.11 -15.40
C GLY A 154 -7.96 18.88 -14.98
N PHE A 155 -8.14 18.39 -13.74
CA PHE A 155 -7.51 17.18 -13.23
C PHE A 155 -8.46 15.98 -13.22
N ILE A 156 -7.91 14.78 -13.08
CA ILE A 156 -8.69 13.55 -13.01
C ILE A 156 -9.65 13.49 -11.81
N CYS A 157 -10.81 12.86 -12.01
CA CYS A 157 -11.79 12.63 -10.95
C CYS A 157 -11.51 11.33 -10.17
N THR A 158 -12.28 11.11 -9.09
CA THR A 158 -12.17 9.92 -8.22
C THR A 158 -12.20 8.59 -8.98
N ASP A 159 -13.06 8.47 -9.99
CA ASP A 159 -13.17 7.24 -10.78
C ASP A 159 -11.92 6.98 -11.62
N THR A 160 -11.39 8.02 -12.27
CA THR A 160 -10.15 7.91 -13.03
C THR A 160 -8.94 7.65 -12.14
N ILE A 161 -8.88 8.26 -10.94
CA ILE A 161 -7.85 7.96 -9.92
C ILE A 161 -7.86 6.47 -9.58
N ARG A 162 -9.05 5.91 -9.30
CA ARG A 162 -9.23 4.48 -9.02
C ARG A 162 -8.78 3.63 -10.19
N GLN A 163 -9.20 3.97 -11.42
CA GLN A 163 -8.88 3.20 -12.62
C GLN A 163 -7.37 3.16 -12.86
N VAL A 164 -6.68 4.31 -12.80
CA VAL A 164 -5.22 4.38 -12.91
C VAL A 164 -4.57 3.49 -11.86
N ALA A 165 -4.99 3.59 -10.60
CA ALA A 165 -4.39 2.81 -9.52
C ALA A 165 -4.57 1.30 -9.72
N VAL A 166 -5.79 0.84 -9.98
CA VAL A 166 -6.07 -0.60 -10.16
C VAL A 166 -5.32 -1.16 -11.36
N THR A 167 -5.38 -0.49 -12.52
CA THR A 167 -4.72 -0.98 -13.74
C THR A 167 -3.21 -1.10 -13.55
N LEU A 168 -2.56 -0.10 -12.95
CA LEU A 168 -1.11 -0.11 -12.77
C LEU A 168 -0.68 -1.08 -11.67
N ILE A 169 -1.44 -1.23 -10.58
CA ILE A 169 -1.18 -2.22 -9.53
C ILE A 169 -1.18 -3.63 -10.12
N SER A 170 -2.17 -3.97 -10.94
CA SER A 170 -2.28 -5.29 -11.57
C SER A 170 -1.13 -5.62 -12.52
N ARG A 171 -0.37 -4.61 -12.95
CA ARG A 171 0.83 -4.74 -13.79
C ARG A 171 2.14 -4.57 -13.00
N GLY A 172 2.07 -4.42 -11.67
CA GLY A 172 3.24 -4.26 -10.81
C GLY A 172 3.96 -2.92 -11.00
N LEU A 173 3.26 -1.92 -11.55
CA LEU A 173 3.80 -0.59 -11.82
C LEU A 173 3.69 0.30 -10.56
N ARG A 174 4.59 1.28 -10.50
CA ARG A 174 4.61 2.30 -9.43
C ARG A 174 3.57 3.40 -9.73
N PRO A 175 3.07 4.11 -8.70
CA PRO A 175 2.25 5.29 -8.94
C PRO A 175 3.01 6.33 -9.79
N PRO A 176 2.28 7.16 -10.55
CA PRO A 176 2.87 8.30 -11.24
C PRO A 176 3.62 9.22 -10.26
N PRO A 177 4.72 9.87 -10.70
CA PRO A 177 5.42 10.83 -9.85
C PRO A 177 4.54 12.07 -9.56
N GLU A 178 3.68 12.44 -10.50
CA GLU A 178 2.78 13.57 -10.37
C GLU A 178 1.48 13.19 -9.66
N LYS A 179 1.12 13.97 -8.63
CA LYS A 179 -0.16 13.87 -7.93
C LYS A 179 -1.33 14.52 -8.69
N ALA A 180 -1.02 15.47 -9.59
CA ALA A 180 -1.98 16.29 -10.31
C ALA A 180 -2.08 15.83 -11.77
N LEU A 181 -2.61 14.62 -11.98
CA LEU A 181 -2.64 14.01 -13.30
C LEU A 181 -3.74 14.64 -14.17
N LEU A 182 -3.40 14.96 -15.42
CA LEU A 182 -4.39 15.38 -16.42
C LEU A 182 -5.13 14.16 -16.99
N PRO A 183 -6.39 14.33 -17.47
CA PRO A 183 -7.16 13.24 -18.07
C PRO A 183 -6.45 12.54 -19.24
N LEU A 184 -5.78 13.28 -20.12
CA LEU A 184 -5.07 12.71 -21.28
C LEU A 184 -3.87 11.85 -20.84
N ASP A 185 -3.13 12.28 -19.82
CA ASP A 185 -2.00 11.53 -19.28
C ASP A 185 -2.48 10.25 -18.60
N ALA A 186 -3.56 10.32 -17.81
CA ALA A 186 -4.19 9.15 -17.20
C ALA A 186 -4.61 8.10 -18.25
N GLN A 187 -5.29 8.53 -19.31
CA GLN A 187 -5.70 7.65 -20.40
C GLN A 187 -4.51 7.04 -21.14
N ARG A 188 -3.44 7.82 -21.34
CA ARG A 188 -2.21 7.30 -21.95
C ARG A 188 -1.56 6.24 -21.06
N MET A 189 -1.46 6.48 -19.75
CA MET A 189 -0.87 5.53 -18.82
C MET A 189 -1.66 4.22 -18.73
N ILE A 190 -3.00 4.28 -18.67
CA ILE A 190 -3.86 3.09 -18.68
C ILE A 190 -3.63 2.27 -19.95
N ARG A 191 -3.69 2.91 -21.13
CA ARG A 191 -3.47 2.24 -22.42
C ARG A 191 -2.09 1.61 -22.56
N LEU A 192 -1.05 2.25 -22.01
CA LEU A 192 0.31 1.69 -22.05
C LEU A 192 0.45 0.49 -21.10
N ALA A 193 -0.17 0.55 -19.91
CA ALA A 193 -0.14 -0.55 -18.94
C ALA A 193 -0.89 -1.80 -19.45
N GLU A 194 -1.94 -1.64 -20.25
CA GLU A 194 -2.68 -2.75 -20.83
C GLU A 194 -1.87 -3.55 -21.88
N LYS A 195 -0.82 -2.95 -22.44
CA LYS A 195 0.05 -3.57 -23.46
C LYS A 195 1.22 -4.37 -22.90
N VAL A 196 1.43 -4.34 -21.58
CA VAL A 196 2.53 -5.03 -20.85
C VAL A 196 2.01 -6.29 -20.20
#